data_AF-A0A183HDK7-F1
#
_entry.id   AF-A0A183HDK7-F1
#
_cell.length_a   1.000
_cell.length_b   1.000
_cell.length_c   1.000
_cell.angle_alpha   90.00
_cell.angle_beta   90.00
_cell.angle_gamma   90.00
#
_symmetry.space_group_name_H-M   'P 1'
#
loop_
_entity.id
_entity.type
_entity.pdbx_description
1 polymer ?
#
loop_
_entity_poly.entity_id
_entity_poly.type
_entity_poly.pdbx_seq_one_letter_code
_entity_poly.pdbx_strand_id
1 'polypeptide(L)'
;MEWRYATERNSFDKENLYKRKNSIPNVMVTLHSIRQQGNRAIITFQREGVIDEQNELFMKGDLLLVFSKESEMIAVASVISVKEKFIDVTVNGNNSSFVVGKTCFLERHETSFKYTLNLGNLIALMVDDKQMSKIRSLIIDIRPPEFSKMKKEDIIGIAEIVRQLNCDQARAVVKSLMSNDYAIIEGFPGSGKTSTLVVLIRCLIYLGRTVLVTSHTHSAIDNLLSKLIEYIDENNILRLGQQTSVKKSLQHLTLEAKLSKHTGTEKASLMQRILKETPIVACTCLGVSTNLLFSYRRFSMTVVDEASLVLEPTILPAIAASDSFILVGDYRQLTPLVCSKQARYFFFFFLHSFQILIQISNGAITRN
;
A
#
# COMPACT_ATOMS: atom_id res chain seq x y z
N MET A 1 34.72 27.82 -14.35
CA MET A 1 35.89 27.05 -14.79
C MET A 1 36.17 25.93 -13.77
N GLU A 2 35.17 25.09 -13.44
CA GLU A 2 35.31 23.95 -12.50
C GLU A 2 34.18 22.92 -12.73
N TRP A 3 33.99 22.46 -13.98
CA TRP A 3 33.03 21.39 -14.33
C TRP A 3 33.67 20.32 -15.23
N ARG A 4 35.01 20.19 -15.22
CA ARG A 4 35.77 19.30 -16.13
C ARG A 4 36.76 18.34 -15.46
N TYR A 5 36.70 18.13 -14.15
CA TYR A 5 37.68 17.28 -13.44
C TYR A 5 37.11 16.00 -12.78
N ALA A 6 35.95 15.50 -13.23
CA ALA A 6 35.35 14.27 -12.68
C ALA A 6 35.21 13.11 -13.69
N THR A 7 35.76 13.24 -14.91
CA THR A 7 35.60 12.22 -15.97
C THR A 7 36.87 11.42 -16.28
N GLU A 8 38.00 11.68 -15.62
CA GLU A 8 39.27 11.00 -15.92
C GLU A 8 40.04 10.63 -14.66
N ARG A 9 39.50 9.69 -13.87
CA ARG A 9 40.24 8.84 -12.92
C ARG A 9 39.27 7.84 -12.31
N ASN A 10 39.05 6.75 -13.03
CA ASN A 10 38.78 5.43 -12.49
C ASN A 10 38.82 4.47 -13.67
N SER A 11 40.04 4.09 -14.03
CA SER A 11 40.29 2.81 -14.71
C SER A 11 39.50 1.73 -13.98
N PHE A 12 38.69 1.00 -14.74
CA PHE A 12 37.86 -0.11 -14.29
C PHE A 12 38.71 -1.15 -13.55
N ASP A 13 38.75 -1.07 -12.22
CA ASP A 13 39.23 -2.16 -11.37
C ASP A 13 38.12 -3.20 -11.24
N LYS A 14 38.15 -4.20 -12.14
CA LYS A 14 37.18 -5.29 -12.25
C LYS A 14 37.13 -6.22 -11.02
N GLU A 15 38.05 -6.10 -10.07
CA GLU A 15 38.15 -6.98 -8.89
C GLU A 15 37.47 -6.45 -7.61
N ASN A 16 37.07 -5.17 -7.55
CA ASN A 16 36.64 -4.54 -6.28
C ASN A 16 35.13 -4.30 -6.10
N LEU A 17 34.27 -4.81 -7.00
CA LEU A 17 32.81 -4.72 -6.85
C LEU A 17 32.26 -5.48 -5.62
N TYR A 18 33.02 -6.45 -5.09
CA TYR A 18 32.62 -7.28 -3.94
C TYR A 18 32.71 -6.58 -2.58
N LYS A 19 33.37 -5.42 -2.48
CA LYS A 19 33.69 -4.76 -1.19
C LYS A 19 33.18 -3.32 -1.07
N ARG A 20 32.09 -2.96 -1.73
CA ARG A 20 31.42 -1.70 -1.37
C ARG A 20 30.73 -1.88 -0.01
N LYS A 21 31.29 -1.26 1.02
CA LYS A 21 30.76 -1.19 2.41
C LYS A 21 29.33 -0.63 2.53
N ASN A 22 28.75 -0.10 1.44
CA ASN A 22 27.39 0.43 1.32
C ASN A 22 26.60 -0.19 0.14
N SER A 23 27.08 -1.25 -0.50
CA SER A 23 26.35 -1.88 -1.61
C SER A 23 25.32 -2.88 -1.11
N ILE A 24 24.12 -2.76 -1.66
CA ILE A 24 23.06 -3.75 -1.58
C ILE A 24 23.64 -5.11 -2.02
N PRO A 25 23.36 -6.21 -1.31
CA PRO A 25 23.93 -7.52 -1.59
C PRO A 25 23.63 -7.99 -3.02
N ASN A 26 24.70 -8.26 -3.78
CA ASN A 26 24.63 -8.86 -5.10
C ASN A 26 24.48 -10.38 -4.98
N VAL A 27 23.46 -10.95 -5.61
CA VAL A 27 23.22 -12.40 -5.59
C VAL A 27 23.71 -13.01 -6.89
N MET A 28 24.72 -13.86 -6.79
CA MET A 28 25.21 -14.66 -7.91
C MET A 28 24.22 -15.79 -8.20
N VAL A 29 23.79 -15.86 -9.46
CA VAL A 29 22.83 -16.86 -9.93
C VAL A 29 23.22 -17.38 -11.30
N THR A 30 22.78 -18.59 -11.63
CA THR A 30 22.93 -19.14 -12.97
C THR A 30 21.58 -19.24 -13.66
N LEU A 31 21.51 -18.79 -14.91
CA LEU A 31 20.26 -18.81 -15.67
C LEU A 31 19.86 -20.26 -15.95
N HIS A 32 18.74 -20.70 -15.40
CA HIS A 32 18.28 -22.09 -15.47
C HIS A 32 17.32 -22.32 -16.63
N SER A 33 16.33 -21.44 -16.82
CA SER A 33 15.37 -21.59 -17.93
C SER A 33 14.75 -20.26 -18.35
N ILE A 34 14.28 -20.19 -19.60
CA ILE A 34 13.55 -19.05 -20.16
C ILE A 34 12.23 -19.57 -20.71
N ARG A 35 11.12 -18.92 -20.36
CA ARG A 35 9.78 -19.21 -20.90
C ARG A 35 9.16 -17.94 -21.43
N GLN A 36 8.82 -17.91 -22.72
CA GLN A 36 8.12 -16.78 -23.31
C GLN A 36 6.63 -16.84 -23.01
N GLN A 37 6.04 -15.73 -22.59
CA GLN A 37 4.61 -15.58 -22.34
C GLN A 37 4.12 -14.24 -22.91
N GLY A 38 3.73 -14.25 -24.19
CA GLY A 38 3.37 -13.04 -24.93
C GLY A 38 4.57 -12.09 -25.07
N ASN A 39 4.39 -10.83 -24.65
CA ASN A 39 5.44 -9.80 -24.70
C ASN A 39 6.39 -9.81 -23.48
N ARG A 40 6.28 -10.84 -22.64
CA ARG A 40 7.10 -11.01 -21.43
C ARG A 40 7.87 -12.32 -21.50
N ALA A 41 9.09 -12.30 -21.02
CA ALA A 41 9.86 -13.50 -20.74
C ALA A 41 9.88 -13.76 -19.23
N ILE A 42 9.60 -15.00 -18.84
CA ILE A 42 9.85 -15.49 -17.48
C ILE A 42 11.23 -16.14 -17.49
N ILE A 43 12.09 -15.69 -16.59
CA ILE A 43 13.46 -16.18 -16.46
C ILE A 43 13.58 -16.80 -15.08
N THR A 44 13.96 -18.07 -15.05
CA THR A 44 14.23 -18.80 -13.82
C THR A 44 15.74 -18.81 -13.60
N PHE A 45 16.16 -18.26 -12.48
CA PHE A 45 17.54 -18.27 -12.02
C PHE A 45 17.71 -19.31 -10.91
N GLN A 46 18.82 -20.05 -10.94
CA GLN A 46 19.22 -20.97 -9.88
C GLN A 46 20.30 -20.31 -9.01
N ARG A 47 20.15 -20.38 -7.70
CA ARG A 47 21.14 -19.86 -6.73
C ARG A 47 22.33 -20.82 -6.61
N GLU A 48 23.54 -20.28 -6.51
CA GLU A 48 24.77 -21.08 -6.39
C GLU A 48 25.25 -21.28 -4.94
N GLY A 49 24.58 -20.72 -3.93
CA GLY A 49 24.99 -20.80 -2.51
C GLY A 49 23.86 -21.18 -1.53
N VAL A 50 24.26 -21.60 -0.32
CA VAL A 50 23.36 -21.87 0.82
C VAL A 50 22.85 -20.53 1.38
N ILE A 51 21.57 -20.49 1.76
CA ILE A 51 20.93 -19.33 2.36
C ILE A 51 21.66 -19.03 3.68
N ASP A 52 22.30 -17.87 3.77
CA ASP A 52 22.70 -17.34 5.06
C ASP A 52 21.44 -16.74 5.71
N GLU A 53 21.09 -17.17 6.92
CA GLU A 53 19.83 -16.82 7.62
C GLU A 53 19.65 -15.31 7.82
N GLN A 54 20.69 -14.50 7.57
CA GLN A 54 20.67 -13.05 7.67
C GLN A 54 20.22 -12.32 6.38
N ASN A 55 19.96 -13.05 5.28
CA ASN A 55 19.77 -12.46 3.95
C ASN A 55 18.53 -13.02 3.21
N GLU A 56 17.32 -12.71 3.70
CA GLU A 56 16.10 -12.76 2.87
C GLU A 56 16.15 -11.62 1.82
N LEU A 57 16.87 -11.86 0.72
CA LEU A 57 17.33 -10.80 -0.19
C LEU A 57 16.26 -10.16 -1.07
N PHE A 58 15.30 -10.96 -1.54
CA PHE A 58 14.31 -10.52 -2.51
C PHE A 58 12.91 -11.00 -2.12
N MET A 59 11.92 -10.15 -2.34
CA MET A 59 10.50 -10.45 -2.20
C MET A 59 9.81 -10.42 -3.55
N LYS A 60 8.67 -11.12 -3.65
CA LYS A 60 7.79 -11.01 -4.83
C LYS A 60 7.42 -9.54 -5.07
N GLY A 61 7.64 -9.06 -6.29
CA GLY A 61 7.40 -7.69 -6.71
C GLY A 61 8.64 -6.79 -6.69
N ASP A 62 9.77 -7.23 -6.12
CA ASP A 62 11.01 -6.46 -6.18
C ASP A 62 11.47 -6.25 -7.62
N LEU A 63 12.01 -5.07 -7.91
CA LEU A 63 12.64 -4.77 -9.18
C LEU A 63 14.13 -5.06 -9.06
N LEU A 64 14.66 -5.89 -9.96
CA LEU A 64 16.04 -6.31 -9.99
C LEU A 64 16.72 -5.76 -11.25
N LEU A 65 17.96 -5.30 -11.11
CA LEU A 65 18.87 -5.17 -12.22
C LEU A 65 19.58 -6.51 -12.40
N VAL A 66 19.59 -7.01 -13.63
CA VAL A 66 20.32 -8.22 -14.00
C VAL A 66 21.61 -7.81 -14.70
N PHE A 67 22.74 -8.17 -14.12
CA PHE A 67 24.07 -7.90 -14.67
C PHE A 67 24.72 -9.17 -15.22
N SER A 68 25.48 -9.01 -16.30
CA SER A 68 26.37 -10.05 -16.81
C SER A 68 27.55 -10.29 -15.86
N LYS A 69 28.31 -11.37 -16.07
CA LYS A 69 29.59 -11.58 -15.37
C LYS A 69 30.59 -10.44 -15.60
N GLU A 70 30.45 -9.72 -16.71
CA GLU A 70 31.27 -8.56 -17.09
C GLU A 70 30.74 -7.24 -16.51
N SER A 71 29.73 -7.31 -15.62
CA SER A 71 29.07 -6.15 -14.97
C SER A 71 28.30 -5.24 -15.92
N GLU A 72 27.88 -5.74 -17.08
CA GLU A 72 27.00 -5.02 -17.99
C GLU A 72 25.53 -5.24 -17.59
N MET A 73 24.73 -4.17 -17.52
CA MET A 73 23.30 -4.31 -17.24
C MET A 73 22.60 -4.92 -18.44
N ILE A 74 22.09 -6.13 -18.28
CA ILE A 74 21.42 -6.89 -19.34
C ILE A 74 19.94 -6.57 -19.38
N ALA A 75 19.30 -6.42 -18.21
CA ALA A 75 17.87 -6.23 -18.12
C ALA A 75 17.44 -5.64 -16.77
N VAL A 76 16.21 -5.12 -16.77
CA VAL A 76 15.44 -4.85 -15.56
C VAL A 76 14.34 -5.89 -15.45
N ALA A 77 14.24 -6.57 -14.31
CA ALA A 77 13.32 -7.68 -14.09
C ALA A 77 12.47 -7.46 -12.83
N SER A 78 11.25 -7.99 -12.80
CA SER A 78 10.40 -8.00 -11.60
C SER A 78 10.28 -9.41 -11.03
N VAL A 79 10.46 -9.57 -9.72
CA VAL A 79 10.40 -10.87 -9.06
C VAL A 79 8.96 -11.41 -9.04
N ILE A 80 8.76 -12.62 -9.57
CA ILE A 80 7.48 -13.34 -9.58
C ILE A 80 7.37 -14.23 -8.34
N SER A 81 8.43 -14.98 -8.04
CA SER A 81 8.52 -15.83 -6.87
C SER A 81 9.96 -16.11 -6.49
N VAL A 82 10.17 -16.28 -5.19
CA VAL A 82 11.45 -16.67 -4.60
C VAL A 82 11.24 -18.00 -3.89
N LYS A 83 11.98 -19.02 -4.32
CA LYS A 83 12.06 -20.35 -3.72
C LYS A 83 13.48 -20.55 -3.19
N GLU A 84 13.67 -21.59 -2.40
CA GLU A 84 14.95 -21.90 -1.74
C GLU A 84 16.15 -21.90 -2.72
N LYS A 85 16.00 -22.59 -3.87
CA LYS A 85 17.04 -22.68 -4.91
C LYS A 85 16.78 -21.83 -6.15
N PHE A 86 15.58 -21.29 -6.32
CA PHE A 86 15.16 -20.68 -7.58
C PHE A 86 14.53 -19.30 -7.39
N ILE A 87 14.87 -18.37 -8.27
CA ILE A 87 14.24 -17.06 -8.36
C ILE A 87 13.61 -16.95 -9.75
N ASP A 88 12.28 -16.81 -9.80
CA ASP A 88 11.56 -16.57 -11.03
C ASP A 88 11.32 -15.07 -11.18
N VAL A 89 11.76 -14.50 -12.30
CA VAL A 89 11.56 -13.07 -12.62
C VAL A 89 10.87 -12.91 -13.97
N THR A 90 10.18 -11.79 -14.16
CA THR A 90 9.65 -11.38 -15.46
C THR A 90 10.44 -10.22 -16.01
N VAL A 91 10.75 -10.27 -17.30
CA VAL A 91 11.37 -9.19 -18.06
C VAL A 91 10.41 -8.79 -19.18
N ASN A 92 10.20 -7.49 -19.35
CA ASN A 92 9.43 -6.95 -20.47
C ASN A 92 10.34 -6.81 -21.69
N GLY A 93 9.92 -7.32 -22.86
CA GLY A 93 10.65 -7.15 -24.12
C GLY A 93 11.49 -8.35 -24.53
N ASN A 94 12.53 -8.09 -25.33
CA ASN A 94 13.32 -9.10 -26.02
C ASN A 94 14.28 -9.82 -25.05
N ASN A 95 14.29 -11.15 -25.06
CA ASN A 95 15.09 -11.98 -24.16
C ASN A 95 16.44 -12.42 -24.76
N SER A 96 16.83 -11.86 -25.91
CA SER A 96 18.02 -12.24 -26.68
C SER A 96 19.33 -12.16 -25.90
N SER A 97 19.38 -11.28 -24.90
CA SER A 97 20.57 -11.08 -24.06
C SER A 97 20.73 -12.14 -22.97
N PHE A 98 19.76 -13.04 -22.82
CA PHE A 98 19.77 -14.12 -21.84
C PHE A 98 20.20 -15.45 -22.47
N VAL A 99 21.20 -16.08 -21.86
CA VAL A 99 21.72 -17.38 -22.31
C VAL A 99 21.66 -18.34 -21.14
N VAL A 100 20.98 -19.48 -21.33
CA VAL A 100 20.87 -20.55 -20.35
C VAL A 100 22.26 -21.08 -19.98
N GLY A 101 22.50 -21.32 -18.69
CA GLY A 101 23.77 -21.78 -18.15
C GLY A 101 24.78 -20.67 -17.86
N LYS A 102 24.51 -19.40 -18.25
CA LYS A 102 25.40 -18.29 -17.88
C LYS A 102 25.11 -17.78 -16.47
N THR A 103 26.19 -17.44 -15.77
CA THR A 103 26.14 -16.76 -14.47
C THR A 103 25.80 -15.28 -14.67
N CYS A 104 24.90 -14.79 -13.83
CA CYS A 104 24.47 -13.40 -13.74
C CYS A 104 24.52 -12.94 -12.28
N PHE A 105 24.51 -11.62 -12.09
CA PHE A 105 24.33 -11.01 -10.78
C PHE A 105 22.97 -10.31 -10.72
N LEU A 106 22.24 -10.55 -9.65
CA LEU A 106 20.99 -9.85 -9.35
C LEU A 106 21.26 -8.81 -8.27
N GLU A 107 20.93 -7.57 -8.58
CA GLU A 107 20.98 -6.45 -7.64
C GLU A 107 19.56 -5.88 -7.45
N ARG A 108 19.14 -5.64 -6.20
CA ARG A 108 17.84 -5.00 -5.95
C ARG A 108 17.92 -3.54 -6.35
N HIS A 109 17.09 -3.14 -7.31
CA HIS A 109 16.92 -1.74 -7.65
C HIS A 109 15.93 -1.09 -6.67
N GLU A 110 16.43 -0.24 -5.78
CA GLU A 110 15.57 0.64 -5.00
C GLU A 110 15.00 1.74 -5.90
N THR A 111 13.78 1.52 -6.38
CA THR A 111 13.06 2.56 -7.12
C THR A 111 12.81 3.76 -6.20
N SER A 112 13.36 4.91 -6.57
CA SER A 112 13.10 6.20 -5.91
C SER A 112 11.64 6.67 -6.00
N PHE A 113 10.82 5.92 -6.75
CA PHE A 113 9.41 6.18 -7.00
C PHE A 113 8.61 6.50 -5.73
N LYS A 114 8.86 5.80 -4.61
CA LYS A 114 8.16 6.09 -3.34
C LYS A 114 8.50 7.48 -2.79
N TYR A 115 9.76 7.93 -2.93
CA TYR A 115 10.18 9.27 -2.49
C TYR A 115 9.59 10.35 -3.38
N THR A 116 9.66 10.18 -4.70
CA THR A 116 9.08 11.13 -5.67
C THR A 116 7.57 11.24 -5.50
N LEU A 117 6.87 10.12 -5.28
CA LEU A 117 5.43 10.12 -4.99
C LEU A 117 5.12 10.84 -3.68
N ASN A 118 5.83 10.52 -2.60
CA ASN A 118 5.59 11.18 -1.31
C ASN A 118 5.86 12.68 -1.37
N LEU A 119 6.88 13.12 -2.12
CA LEU A 119 7.11 14.54 -2.40
C LEU A 119 5.96 15.14 -3.20
N GLY A 120 5.48 14.45 -4.23
CA GLY A 120 4.29 14.85 -5.00
C GLY A 120 3.04 15.00 -4.14
N ASN A 121 2.82 14.08 -3.20
CA ASN A 121 1.69 14.13 -2.27
C ASN A 121 1.78 15.34 -1.31
N LEU A 122 2.99 15.70 -0.87
CA LEU A 122 3.21 16.92 -0.08
C LEU A 122 2.97 18.18 -0.92
N ILE A 123 3.43 18.21 -2.17
CA ILE A 123 3.14 19.33 -3.07
C ILE A 123 1.63 19.45 -3.30
N ALA A 124 0.93 18.33 -3.49
CA ALA A 124 -0.52 18.30 -3.63
C ALA A 124 -1.23 18.82 -2.37
N LEU A 125 -0.73 18.51 -1.18
CA LEU A 125 -1.25 19.06 0.08
C LEU A 125 -1.13 20.58 0.16
N MET A 126 -0.19 21.19 -0.55
CA MET A 126 0.01 22.64 -0.58
C MET A 126 -0.85 23.35 -1.63
N VAL A 127 -1.61 22.61 -2.44
CA VAL A 127 -2.54 23.20 -3.41
C VAL A 127 -3.62 24.00 -2.68
N ASP A 128 -3.96 25.16 -3.23
CA ASP A 128 -5.01 26.01 -2.68
C ASP A 128 -6.39 25.53 -3.12
N ASP A 129 -6.87 24.48 -2.44
CA ASP A 129 -8.24 24.00 -2.56
C ASP A 129 -8.87 23.76 -1.18
N LYS A 130 -10.21 23.76 -1.15
CA LYS A 130 -10.98 23.63 0.09
C LYS A 130 -10.68 22.35 0.86
N GLN A 131 -10.46 21.23 0.16
CA GLN A 131 -10.22 19.94 0.82
C GLN A 131 -8.81 19.91 1.41
N MET A 132 -7.80 20.38 0.67
CA MET A 132 -6.43 20.44 1.20
C MET A 132 -6.31 21.48 2.31
N SER A 133 -7.03 22.60 2.24
CA SER A 133 -7.14 23.56 3.35
C SER A 133 -7.70 22.90 4.61
N LYS A 134 -8.79 22.11 4.49
CA LYS A 134 -9.32 21.32 5.60
C LYS A 134 -8.26 20.36 6.17
N ILE A 135 -7.56 19.62 5.31
CA ILE A 135 -6.53 18.65 5.75
C ILE A 135 -5.34 19.34 6.42
N ARG A 136 -4.87 20.47 5.87
CA ARG A 136 -3.83 21.30 6.51
C ARG A 136 -4.29 21.77 7.88
N SER A 137 -5.54 22.22 8.04
CA SER A 137 -6.07 22.60 9.35
C SER A 137 -6.07 21.45 10.36
N LEU A 138 -6.34 20.22 9.90
CA LEU A 138 -6.42 19.04 10.77
C LEU A 138 -5.04 18.50 11.15
N ILE A 139 -4.08 18.54 10.22
CA ILE A 139 -2.79 17.86 10.37
C ILE A 139 -1.64 18.82 10.71
N ILE A 140 -1.60 20.00 10.08
CA ILE A 140 -0.53 20.99 10.27
C ILE A 140 -0.90 21.95 11.41
N ASP A 141 -2.11 22.52 11.38
CA ASP A 141 -2.59 23.44 12.43
C ASP A 141 -3.14 22.69 13.64
N ILE A 142 -3.29 21.37 13.51
CA ILE A 142 -3.74 20.43 14.53
C ILE A 142 -5.09 20.82 15.17
N ARG A 143 -6.04 21.22 14.33
CA ARG A 143 -7.43 21.46 14.73
C ARG A 143 -8.06 20.17 15.26
N PRO A 144 -8.71 20.18 16.44
CA PRO A 144 -9.38 18.99 16.97
C PRO A 144 -10.54 18.54 16.06
N PRO A 145 -10.82 17.22 15.99
CA PRO A 145 -11.87 16.69 15.13
C PRO A 145 -13.25 16.96 15.69
N GLU A 146 -14.21 17.21 14.80
CA GLU A 146 -15.60 17.39 15.15
C GLU A 146 -16.41 16.10 15.09
N PHE A 147 -17.35 15.96 16.01
CA PHE A 147 -18.29 14.83 16.10
C PHE A 147 -19.73 15.33 16.10
N SER A 148 -20.57 14.70 15.29
CA SER A 148 -22.01 14.97 15.21
C SER A 148 -22.82 13.92 15.97
N LYS A 149 -24.03 14.29 16.40
CA LYS A 149 -24.98 13.33 16.98
C LYS A 149 -25.54 12.43 15.88
N MET A 150 -25.63 11.14 16.16
CA MET A 150 -26.31 10.18 15.30
C MET A 150 -27.83 10.22 15.55
N LYS A 151 -28.63 10.07 14.49
CA LYS A 151 -30.09 10.03 14.62
C LYS A 151 -30.51 8.74 15.34
N LYS A 152 -31.65 8.77 16.04
CA LYS A 152 -32.14 7.61 16.80
C LYS A 152 -32.43 6.42 15.88
N GLU A 153 -32.97 6.70 14.69
CA GLU A 153 -33.30 5.69 13.69
C GLU A 153 -32.04 4.97 13.20
N ASP A 154 -30.96 5.72 12.94
CA ASP A 154 -29.66 5.18 12.53
C ASP A 154 -29.06 4.28 13.62
N ILE A 155 -29.13 4.70 14.90
CA ILE A 155 -28.63 3.91 16.04
C ILE A 155 -29.37 2.59 16.15
N ILE A 156 -30.71 2.62 16.02
CA ILE A 156 -31.54 1.41 16.07
C ILE A 156 -31.21 0.50 14.89
N GLY A 157 -31.02 1.06 13.70
CA GLY A 157 -30.72 0.31 12.48
C GLY A 157 -29.39 -0.44 12.52
N ILE A 158 -28.36 0.13 13.16
CA ILE A 158 -27.04 -0.54 13.30
C ILE A 158 -26.92 -1.42 14.55
N ALA A 159 -27.92 -1.39 15.45
CA ALA A 159 -27.81 -2.01 16.78
C ALA A 159 -27.48 -3.52 16.71
N GLU A 160 -28.10 -4.26 15.79
CA GLU A 160 -27.83 -5.69 15.58
C GLU A 160 -26.38 -5.93 15.12
N ILE A 161 -25.90 -5.08 14.21
CA ILE A 161 -24.55 -5.17 13.66
C ILE A 161 -23.51 -4.89 14.75
N VAL A 162 -23.79 -3.96 15.67
CA VAL A 162 -22.87 -3.58 16.74
C VAL A 162 -22.90 -4.56 17.91
N ARG A 163 -24.02 -5.25 18.19
CA ARG A 163 -24.20 -6.11 19.38
C ARG A 163 -23.20 -7.28 19.46
N GLN A 164 -22.64 -7.70 18.33
CA GLN A 164 -21.62 -8.76 18.28
C GLN A 164 -20.25 -8.34 18.84
N LEU A 165 -20.04 -7.05 19.12
CA LEU A 165 -18.80 -6.49 19.63
C LEU A 165 -18.80 -6.38 21.16
N ASN A 166 -17.60 -6.37 21.76
CA ASN A 166 -17.46 -5.97 23.15
C ASN A 166 -17.74 -4.46 23.32
N CYS A 167 -17.88 -3.98 24.56
CA CYS A 167 -18.27 -2.60 24.83
C CYS A 167 -17.26 -1.54 24.30
N ASP A 168 -15.97 -1.85 24.32
CA ASP A 168 -14.90 -0.96 23.86
C ASP A 168 -14.87 -0.87 22.33
N GLN A 169 -14.98 -2.02 21.66
CA GLN A 169 -15.12 -2.13 20.22
C GLN A 169 -16.40 -1.45 19.71
N ALA A 170 -17.53 -1.67 20.38
CA ALA A 170 -18.80 -1.02 20.05
C ALA A 170 -18.70 0.50 20.21
N ARG A 171 -18.06 0.98 21.29
CA ARG A 171 -17.81 2.42 21.49
C ARG A 171 -16.94 2.98 20.37
N ALA A 172 -15.90 2.25 19.95
CA ALA A 172 -15.02 2.67 18.86
C ALA A 172 -15.81 2.82 17.56
N VAL A 173 -16.62 1.83 17.19
CA VAL A 173 -17.48 1.88 15.99
C VAL A 173 -18.44 3.06 16.04
N VAL A 174 -19.22 3.19 17.11
CA VAL A 174 -20.25 4.25 17.21
C VAL A 174 -19.62 5.64 17.12
N LYS A 175 -18.51 5.85 17.82
CA LYS A 175 -17.79 7.13 17.80
C LYS A 175 -17.20 7.43 16.42
N SER A 176 -16.64 6.43 15.75
CA SER A 176 -16.15 6.53 14.38
C SER A 176 -17.24 6.96 13.40
N LEU A 177 -18.45 6.40 13.52
CA LEU A 177 -19.59 6.76 12.67
C LEU A 177 -20.08 8.21 12.87
N MET A 178 -19.86 8.76 14.07
CA MET A 178 -20.21 10.13 14.47
C MET A 178 -19.16 11.17 14.06
N SER A 179 -18.02 10.76 13.51
CA SER A 179 -16.95 11.70 13.15
C SER A 179 -17.23 12.45 11.84
N ASN A 180 -17.10 13.78 11.87
CA ASN A 180 -17.19 14.66 10.71
C ASN A 180 -15.82 14.93 10.06
N ASP A 181 -14.74 14.66 10.79
CA ASP A 181 -13.36 14.95 10.39
C ASP A 181 -12.53 13.67 10.39
N TYR A 182 -12.14 13.23 11.58
CA TYR A 182 -11.43 11.96 11.73
C TYR A 182 -11.72 11.28 13.07
N ALA A 183 -11.47 9.96 13.11
CA ALA A 183 -11.44 9.19 14.34
C ALA A 183 -10.23 8.26 14.35
N ILE A 184 -9.76 7.91 15.54
CA ILE A 184 -8.62 7.02 15.72
C ILE A 184 -9.04 5.82 16.55
N ILE A 185 -8.82 4.64 16.00
CA ILE A 185 -9.02 3.38 16.71
C ILE A 185 -7.63 2.81 17.03
N GLU A 186 -7.30 2.83 18.32
CA GLU A 186 -6.09 2.21 18.83
C GLU A 186 -6.41 0.75 19.16
N GLY A 187 -5.76 -0.20 18.50
CA GLY A 187 -5.98 -1.62 18.77
C GLY A 187 -4.70 -2.39 19.04
N PHE A 188 -4.61 -2.99 20.23
CA PHE A 188 -3.49 -3.82 20.64
C PHE A 188 -3.41 -5.14 19.82
N PRO A 189 -2.27 -5.87 19.83
CA PRO A 189 -2.21 -7.20 19.25
C PRO A 189 -3.31 -8.09 19.82
N GLY A 190 -4.02 -8.81 18.95
CA GLY A 190 -5.10 -9.71 19.37
C GLY A 190 -6.42 -9.04 19.78
N SER A 191 -6.54 -7.71 19.82
CA SER A 191 -7.79 -7.03 20.26
C SER A 191 -8.94 -7.03 19.24
N GLY A 192 -8.81 -7.78 18.15
CA GLY A 192 -9.87 -7.92 17.15
C GLY A 192 -10.06 -6.70 16.24
N LYS A 193 -9.02 -5.88 16.00
CA LYS A 193 -9.03 -4.71 15.08
C LYS A 193 -9.78 -4.98 13.78
N THR A 194 -9.42 -6.06 13.07
CA THR A 194 -10.07 -6.41 11.81
C THR A 194 -11.56 -6.71 11.98
N SER A 195 -11.96 -7.32 13.10
CA SER A 195 -13.38 -7.56 13.40
C SER A 195 -14.12 -6.24 13.66
N THR A 196 -13.54 -5.32 14.45
CA THR A 196 -14.08 -3.97 14.63
C THR A 196 -14.25 -3.24 13.29
N LEU A 197 -13.24 -3.30 12.43
CA LEU A 197 -13.28 -2.67 11.10
C LEU A 197 -14.37 -3.27 10.20
N VAL A 198 -14.56 -4.59 10.22
CA VAL A 198 -15.65 -5.23 9.46
C VAL A 198 -17.01 -4.72 9.95
N VAL A 199 -17.22 -4.62 11.26
CA VAL A 199 -18.47 -4.08 11.82
C VAL A 199 -18.68 -2.62 11.46
N LEU A 200 -17.64 -1.80 11.56
CA LEU A 200 -17.66 -0.39 11.17
C LEU A 200 -18.06 -0.22 9.71
N ILE A 201 -17.43 -0.96 8.79
CA ILE A 201 -17.73 -0.87 7.36
C ILE A 201 -19.16 -1.35 7.07
N ARG A 202 -19.62 -2.42 7.73
CA ARG A 202 -21.02 -2.86 7.63
C ARG A 202 -22.00 -1.77 8.07
N CYS A 203 -21.70 -1.06 9.16
CA CYS A 203 -22.52 0.07 9.61
C CYS A 203 -22.50 1.24 8.62
N LEU A 204 -21.33 1.60 8.07
CA LEU A 204 -21.23 2.66 7.07
C LEU A 204 -22.08 2.35 5.83
N ILE A 205 -22.04 1.11 5.36
CA ILE A 205 -22.80 0.66 4.19
C ILE A 205 -24.30 0.60 4.47
N TYR A 206 -24.68 0.14 5.66
CA TYR A 206 -26.08 0.19 6.12
C TYR A 206 -26.61 1.63 6.12
N LEU A 207 -25.78 2.61 6.51
CA LEU A 207 -26.11 4.04 6.50
C LEU A 207 -25.98 4.68 5.11
N GLY A 208 -25.80 3.90 4.04
CA GLY A 208 -25.72 4.39 2.66
C GLY A 208 -24.43 5.16 2.34
N ARG A 209 -23.39 5.04 3.16
CA ARG A 209 -22.11 5.73 2.97
C ARG A 209 -21.18 4.93 2.06
N THR A 210 -20.37 5.62 1.26
CA THR A 210 -19.31 4.99 0.46
C THR A 210 -17.99 4.98 1.21
N VAL A 211 -17.22 3.89 1.06
CA VAL A 211 -16.04 3.62 1.87
C VAL A 211 -14.83 3.32 0.99
N LEU A 212 -13.74 4.03 1.22
CA LEU A 212 -12.42 3.70 0.71
C LEU A 212 -11.62 2.96 1.80
N VAL A 213 -11.34 1.67 1.58
CA VAL A 213 -10.53 0.85 2.50
C VAL A 213 -9.09 0.82 2.00
N THR A 214 -8.16 1.20 2.87
CA THR A 214 -6.73 1.24 2.55
C THR A 214 -5.85 0.67 3.65
N SER A 215 -4.66 0.22 3.29
CA SER A 215 -3.64 -0.23 4.22
C SER A 215 -2.24 -0.18 3.60
N HIS A 216 -1.21 -0.39 4.42
CA HIS A 216 0.18 -0.53 3.98
C HIS A 216 0.37 -1.72 3.03
N THR A 217 -0.25 -2.87 3.32
CA THR A 217 0.00 -4.13 2.61
C THR A 217 -1.22 -4.66 1.89
N HIS A 218 -1.00 -5.44 0.83
CA HIS A 218 -2.07 -6.17 0.16
C HIS A 218 -2.74 -7.18 1.10
N SER A 219 -1.95 -7.88 1.92
CA SER A 219 -2.45 -8.91 2.83
C SER A 219 -3.41 -8.37 3.89
N ALA A 220 -3.14 -7.19 4.46
CA ALA A 220 -4.05 -6.57 5.44
C ALA A 220 -5.43 -6.27 4.83
N ILE A 221 -5.44 -5.68 3.62
CA ILE A 221 -6.69 -5.42 2.87
C ILE A 221 -7.42 -6.73 2.59
N ASP A 222 -6.72 -7.72 2.07
CA ASP A 222 -7.33 -8.99 1.66
C ASP A 222 -7.85 -9.79 2.88
N ASN A 223 -7.21 -9.68 4.04
CA ASN A 223 -7.69 -10.27 5.30
C ASN A 223 -8.98 -9.62 5.78
N LEU A 224 -9.08 -8.30 5.70
CA LEU A 224 -10.30 -7.56 6.02
C LEU A 224 -11.42 -7.93 5.04
N LEU A 225 -11.15 -7.90 3.73
CA LEU A 225 -12.13 -8.23 2.71
C LEU A 225 -12.62 -9.67 2.79
N SER A 226 -11.73 -10.63 3.13
CA SER A 226 -12.11 -12.04 3.30
C SER A 226 -13.23 -12.22 4.34
N LYS A 227 -13.24 -11.39 5.39
CA LYS A 227 -14.31 -11.39 6.41
C LYS A 227 -15.52 -10.56 5.96
N LEU A 228 -15.30 -9.50 5.19
CA LEU A 228 -16.36 -8.57 4.80
C LEU A 228 -17.36 -9.21 3.82
N ILE A 229 -16.88 -10.05 2.90
CA ILE A 229 -17.71 -10.77 1.92
C ILE A 229 -18.71 -11.75 2.56
N GLU A 230 -18.51 -12.13 3.82
CA GLU A 230 -19.47 -12.96 4.57
C GLU A 230 -20.76 -12.19 4.91
N TYR A 231 -20.72 -10.85 4.86
CA TYR A 231 -21.83 -9.98 5.29
C TYR A 231 -22.30 -8.99 4.23
N ILE A 232 -21.50 -8.76 3.18
CA ILE A 232 -21.76 -7.77 2.14
C ILE A 232 -21.66 -8.45 0.78
N ASP A 233 -22.61 -8.17 -0.11
CA ASP A 233 -22.58 -8.61 -1.50
C ASP A 233 -21.27 -8.17 -2.19
N GLU A 234 -20.57 -9.12 -2.80
CA GLU A 234 -19.32 -8.92 -3.54
C GLU A 234 -19.44 -7.90 -4.70
N ASN A 235 -20.66 -7.70 -5.23
CA ASN A 235 -20.94 -6.65 -6.22
C ASN A 235 -20.69 -5.25 -5.66
N ASN A 236 -20.84 -5.08 -4.34
CA ASN A 236 -20.62 -3.82 -3.63
C ASN A 236 -19.15 -3.56 -3.28
N ILE A 237 -18.24 -4.47 -3.61
CA ILE A 237 -16.80 -4.38 -3.31
C ILE A 237 -15.97 -4.33 -4.58
N LEU A 238 -15.03 -3.39 -4.69
CA LEU A 238 -14.04 -3.31 -5.76
C LEU A 238 -12.63 -3.36 -5.16
N ARG A 239 -11.85 -4.38 -5.52
CA ARG A 239 -10.44 -4.51 -5.12
C ARG A 239 -9.53 -3.97 -6.23
N LEU A 240 -8.88 -2.83 -5.99
CA LEU A 240 -7.94 -2.22 -6.94
C LEU A 240 -6.50 -2.68 -6.68
N GLY A 241 -5.85 -3.21 -7.70
CA GLY A 241 -4.47 -3.67 -7.65
C GLY A 241 -4.21 -4.74 -8.72
N GLN A 242 -2.95 -5.14 -8.89
CA GLN A 242 -2.62 -6.26 -9.78
C GLN A 242 -3.19 -7.56 -9.21
N GLN A 243 -3.85 -8.36 -10.05
CA GLN A 243 -4.48 -9.62 -9.64
C GLN A 243 -3.48 -10.60 -9.00
N THR A 244 -2.20 -10.54 -9.39
CA THR A 244 -1.10 -11.34 -8.82
C THR A 244 -0.76 -11.02 -7.37
N SER A 245 -1.09 -9.81 -6.91
CA SER A 245 -0.88 -9.33 -5.54
C SER A 245 -2.13 -9.51 -4.66
N VAL A 246 -3.23 -9.99 -5.22
CA VAL A 246 -4.50 -10.23 -4.53
C VAL A 246 -4.63 -11.73 -4.21
N LYS A 247 -5.07 -12.05 -3.00
CA LYS A 247 -5.39 -13.41 -2.55
C LYS A 247 -6.31 -14.09 -3.57
N LYS A 248 -6.00 -15.34 -3.95
CA LYS A 248 -6.73 -16.09 -5.00
C LYS A 248 -8.26 -16.07 -4.81
N SER A 249 -8.71 -16.26 -3.56
CA SER A 249 -10.13 -16.28 -3.21
C SER A 249 -10.84 -14.94 -3.44
N LEU A 250 -10.11 -13.82 -3.57
CA LEU A 250 -10.66 -12.47 -3.74
C LEU A 250 -10.39 -11.87 -5.12
N GLN A 251 -9.74 -12.61 -6.03
CA GLN A 251 -9.39 -12.08 -7.35
C GLN A 251 -10.62 -11.69 -8.18
N HIS A 252 -11.77 -12.35 -7.95
CA HIS A 252 -13.04 -12.02 -8.60
C HIS A 252 -13.54 -10.60 -8.24
N LEU A 253 -13.08 -10.00 -7.14
CA LEU A 253 -13.39 -8.62 -6.74
C LEU A 253 -12.60 -7.57 -7.53
N THR A 254 -11.59 -7.99 -8.30
CA THR A 254 -10.74 -7.06 -9.06
C THR A 254 -11.47 -6.48 -10.27
N LEU A 255 -11.09 -5.26 -10.67
CA LEU A 255 -11.66 -4.62 -11.86
C LEU A 255 -11.46 -5.50 -13.12
N GLU A 256 -10.27 -6.07 -13.27
CA GLU A 256 -9.93 -6.97 -14.38
C GLU A 256 -10.86 -8.19 -14.43
N ALA A 257 -11.05 -8.87 -13.30
CA ALA A 257 -11.92 -10.03 -13.22
C ALA A 257 -13.39 -9.67 -13.50
N LYS A 258 -13.90 -8.57 -12.95
CA LYS A 258 -15.28 -8.09 -13.18
C LYS A 258 -15.54 -7.75 -14.66
N LEU A 259 -14.51 -7.31 -15.39
CA LEU A 259 -14.60 -6.97 -16.81
C LEU A 259 -14.26 -8.12 -17.77
N SER A 260 -13.73 -9.24 -17.26
CA SER A 260 -13.17 -10.34 -18.08
C SER A 260 -14.14 -10.94 -19.12
N LYS A 261 -15.45 -10.89 -18.85
CA LYS A 261 -16.50 -11.44 -19.70
C LYS A 261 -17.09 -10.45 -20.73
N HIS A 262 -16.64 -9.20 -20.75
CA HIS A 262 -17.22 -8.13 -21.56
C HIS A 262 -16.21 -7.59 -22.57
N THR A 263 -16.68 -7.21 -23.77
CA THR A 263 -15.86 -6.65 -24.85
C THR A 263 -16.44 -5.34 -25.38
N GLY A 264 -15.64 -4.58 -26.13
CA GLY A 264 -16.10 -3.37 -26.82
C GLY A 264 -16.67 -2.28 -25.90
N THR A 265 -17.78 -1.69 -26.34
CA THR A 265 -18.47 -0.57 -25.68
C THR A 265 -19.12 -0.97 -24.36
N GLU A 266 -19.64 -2.19 -24.24
CA GLU A 266 -20.23 -2.72 -23.01
C GLU A 266 -19.21 -2.75 -21.86
N LYS A 267 -17.97 -3.16 -22.16
CA LYS A 267 -16.87 -3.16 -21.18
C LYS A 267 -16.59 -1.77 -20.64
N ALA A 268 -16.58 -0.74 -21.50
CA ALA A 268 -16.32 0.63 -21.11
C ALA A 268 -17.43 1.19 -20.21
N SER A 269 -18.70 0.99 -20.60
CA SER A 269 -19.86 1.40 -19.81
C SER A 269 -19.91 0.69 -18.45
N LEU A 270 -19.64 -0.62 -18.43
CA LEU A 270 -19.58 -1.39 -17.19
C LEU A 270 -18.42 -0.93 -16.28
N MET A 271 -17.24 -0.67 -16.87
CA MET A 271 -16.09 -0.15 -16.13
C MET A 271 -16.44 1.19 -15.47
N GLN A 272 -17.06 2.11 -16.21
CA GLN A 272 -17.50 3.39 -15.67
C GLN A 272 -18.51 3.21 -14.53
N ARG A 273 -19.47 2.29 -14.69
CA ARG A 273 -20.46 1.97 -13.67
C ARG A 273 -19.79 1.44 -12.39
N ILE A 274 -18.94 0.42 -12.50
CA ILE A 274 -18.20 -0.17 -11.37
C ILE A 274 -17.37 0.91 -10.66
N LEU A 275 -16.60 1.69 -11.43
CA LEU A 275 -15.74 2.72 -10.86
C LEU A 275 -16.52 3.85 -10.19
N LYS A 276 -17.75 4.14 -10.61
CA LYS A 276 -18.56 5.24 -10.05
C LYS A 276 -19.47 4.78 -8.91
N GLU A 277 -20.08 3.61 -9.03
CA GLU A 277 -21.21 3.18 -8.20
C GLU A 277 -20.82 2.18 -7.11
N THR A 278 -19.72 1.43 -7.24
CA THR A 278 -19.37 0.40 -6.24
C THR A 278 -19.04 1.04 -4.87
N PRO A 279 -19.84 0.82 -3.81
CA PRO A 279 -19.77 1.60 -2.59
C PRO A 279 -18.49 1.35 -1.76
N ILE A 280 -17.88 0.17 -1.85
CA ILE A 280 -16.64 -0.16 -1.16
C ILE A 280 -15.51 -0.31 -2.17
N VAL A 281 -14.49 0.54 -2.08
CA VAL A 281 -13.28 0.43 -2.90
C VAL A 281 -12.10 0.17 -2.01
N ALA A 282 -11.31 -0.86 -2.32
CA ALA A 282 -10.18 -1.29 -1.51
C ALA A 282 -8.86 -1.22 -2.30
N CYS A 283 -7.89 -0.45 -1.81
CA CYS A 283 -6.60 -0.23 -2.46
C CYS A 283 -5.48 0.01 -1.45
N THR A 284 -4.21 -0.28 -1.77
CA THR A 284 -3.10 0.09 -0.87
C THR A 284 -2.93 1.60 -0.83
N CYS A 285 -2.38 2.17 0.25
CA CYS A 285 -2.16 3.64 0.34
C CYS A 285 -1.33 4.16 -0.85
N LEU A 286 -0.30 3.40 -1.26
CA LEU A 286 0.50 3.71 -2.44
C LEU A 286 -0.30 3.57 -3.75
N GLY A 287 -1.18 2.58 -3.81
CA GLY A 287 -2.08 2.38 -4.96
C GLY A 287 -3.04 3.55 -5.14
N VAL A 288 -3.51 4.17 -4.05
CA VAL A 288 -4.32 5.40 -4.12
C VAL A 288 -3.55 6.54 -4.79
N SER A 289 -2.28 6.73 -4.42
CA SER A 289 -1.44 7.81 -4.97
C SER A 289 -1.21 7.72 -6.49
N THR A 290 -1.40 6.53 -7.07
CA THR A 290 -1.10 6.26 -8.49
C THR A 290 -2.34 5.96 -9.33
N ASN A 291 -3.52 5.83 -8.71
CA ASN A 291 -4.74 5.45 -9.40
C ASN A 291 -5.61 6.68 -9.67
N LEU A 292 -5.89 6.92 -10.95
CA LEU A 292 -6.65 8.08 -11.43
C LEU A 292 -8.09 8.16 -10.89
N LEU A 293 -8.65 7.05 -10.41
CA LEU A 293 -9.99 7.03 -9.80
C LEU A 293 -10.12 8.09 -8.70
N PHE A 294 -9.09 8.22 -7.87
CA PHE A 294 -9.10 9.09 -6.70
C PHE A 294 -8.92 10.57 -7.05
N SER A 295 -8.61 10.88 -8.31
CA SER A 295 -8.55 12.26 -8.81
C SER A 295 -9.95 12.85 -9.06
N TYR A 296 -10.99 12.02 -9.20
CA TYR A 296 -12.35 12.48 -9.50
C TYR A 296 -13.44 11.84 -8.63
N ARG A 297 -13.17 10.70 -7.98
CA ARG A 297 -14.13 10.03 -7.11
C ARG A 297 -13.88 10.38 -5.64
N ARG A 298 -14.95 10.79 -4.95
CA ARG A 298 -14.95 11.00 -3.49
C ARG A 298 -15.73 9.91 -2.78
N PHE A 299 -15.32 9.64 -1.54
CA PHE A 299 -15.96 8.69 -0.63
C PHE A 299 -16.48 9.42 0.60
N SER A 300 -17.55 8.91 1.21
CA SER A 300 -18.01 9.45 2.49
C SER A 300 -16.95 9.28 3.57
N MET A 301 -16.25 8.13 3.57
CA MET A 301 -15.25 7.83 4.58
C MET A 301 -14.08 6.99 4.04
N THR A 302 -12.86 7.36 4.40
CA THR A 302 -11.68 6.50 4.20
C THR A 302 -11.33 5.78 5.50
N VAL A 303 -11.08 4.47 5.43
CA VAL A 303 -10.54 3.65 6.52
C VAL A 303 -9.10 3.27 6.17
N VAL A 304 -8.16 3.63 7.04
CA VAL A 304 -6.74 3.28 6.89
C VAL A 304 -6.38 2.27 7.98
N ASP A 305 -6.27 1.00 7.61
CA ASP A 305 -5.79 -0.07 8.49
C ASP A 305 -4.26 -0.12 8.49
N GLU A 306 -3.66 -0.49 9.62
CA GLU A 306 -2.21 -0.42 9.84
C GLU A 306 -1.63 0.98 9.54
N ALA A 307 -2.36 2.04 9.88
CA ALA A 307 -1.95 3.43 9.67
C ALA A 307 -0.61 3.75 10.35
N SER A 308 -0.30 3.08 11.48
CA SER A 308 0.98 3.23 12.17
C SER A 308 2.18 2.73 11.38
N LEU A 309 2.00 1.90 10.34
CA LEU A 309 3.08 1.37 9.49
C LEU A 309 3.35 2.20 8.24
N VAL A 310 2.57 3.25 7.98
CA VAL A 310 2.67 4.05 6.75
C VAL A 310 3.20 5.46 7.06
N LEU A 311 4.05 6.00 6.17
CA LEU A 311 4.46 7.40 6.26
C LEU A 311 3.28 8.33 5.93
N GLU A 312 3.13 9.41 6.68
CA GLU A 312 2.06 10.40 6.50
C GLU A 312 1.87 10.89 5.06
N PRO A 313 2.93 11.27 4.30
CA PRO A 313 2.77 11.68 2.91
C PRO A 313 2.11 10.60 2.02
N THR A 314 2.26 9.33 2.37
CA THR A 314 1.65 8.21 1.63
C THR A 314 0.15 8.09 1.89
N ILE A 315 -0.32 8.53 3.07
CA ILE A 315 -1.74 8.46 3.45
C ILE A 315 -2.53 9.65 2.87
N LEU A 316 -1.88 10.80 2.66
CA LEU A 316 -2.55 12.05 2.23
C LEU A 316 -3.54 11.87 1.07
N PRO A 317 -3.23 11.17 -0.03
CA PRO A 317 -4.19 10.99 -1.11
C PRO A 317 -5.43 10.18 -0.72
N ALA A 318 -5.30 9.23 0.21
CA ALA A 318 -6.41 8.41 0.68
C ALA A 318 -7.39 9.22 1.54
N ILE A 319 -6.88 10.07 2.44
CA ILE A 319 -7.73 10.94 3.26
C ILE A 319 -8.31 12.11 2.43
N ALA A 320 -7.58 12.58 1.41
CA ALA A 320 -8.03 13.57 0.44
C ALA A 320 -9.26 13.12 -0.36
N ALA A 321 -9.31 11.82 -0.68
CA ALA A 321 -10.39 11.20 -1.43
C ALA A 321 -11.69 11.04 -0.62
N SER A 322 -11.76 11.49 0.64
CA SER A 322 -12.93 11.33 1.51
C SER A 322 -13.35 12.59 2.27
N ASP A 323 -14.59 12.62 2.75
CA ASP A 323 -15.10 13.72 3.57
C ASP A 323 -14.62 13.63 5.03
N SER A 324 -14.52 12.42 5.56
CA SER A 324 -13.90 12.09 6.85
C SER A 324 -13.06 10.81 6.76
N PHE A 325 -12.19 10.56 7.74
CA PHE A 325 -11.31 9.39 7.72
C PHE A 325 -11.11 8.74 9.07
N ILE A 326 -10.81 7.45 9.08
CA ILE A 326 -10.52 6.67 10.28
C ILE A 326 -9.14 6.07 10.13
N LEU A 327 -8.28 6.34 11.11
CA LEU A 327 -6.97 5.72 11.21
C LEU A 327 -7.05 4.60 12.23
N VAL A 328 -6.62 3.41 11.85
CA VAL A 328 -6.55 2.24 12.72
C VAL A 328 -5.11 1.76 12.78
N GLY A 329 -4.61 1.52 13.98
CA GLY A 329 -3.24 1.08 14.16
C GLY A 329 -2.86 0.94 15.63
N ASP A 330 -1.59 0.63 15.83
CA ASP A 330 -0.96 0.58 17.15
C ASP A 330 0.36 1.32 17.07
N TYR A 331 0.45 2.46 17.77
CA TYR A 331 1.67 3.28 17.78
C TYR A 331 2.78 2.67 18.65
N ARG A 332 2.45 1.70 19.51
CA ARG A 332 3.41 0.99 20.36
C ARG A 332 4.04 -0.21 19.65
N GLN A 333 3.53 -0.58 18.49
CA GLN A 333 4.10 -1.61 17.63
C GLN A 333 5.11 -1.01 16.66
N LEU A 334 5.34 -1.69 15.53
CA LEU A 334 6.28 -1.25 14.51
C LEU A 334 5.85 0.11 13.94
N THR A 335 6.85 0.92 13.61
CA THR A 335 6.72 2.19 12.89
C THR A 335 7.26 2.00 11.47
N PRO A 336 6.99 2.93 10.53
CA PRO A 336 7.52 2.82 9.19
C PRO A 336 9.05 2.76 9.22
N LEU A 337 9.64 1.88 8.41
CA LEU A 337 11.10 1.72 8.40
C LEU A 337 11.78 2.97 7.82
N VAL A 338 12.44 3.74 8.68
CA VAL A 338 13.28 4.88 8.28
C VAL A 338 14.75 4.47 8.40
N CYS A 339 15.41 4.20 7.26
CA CYS A 339 16.80 3.73 7.23
C CYS A 339 17.80 4.78 7.72
N SER A 340 17.60 6.06 7.35
CA SER A 340 18.49 7.15 7.77
C SER A 340 18.31 7.46 9.25
N LYS A 341 19.39 7.35 10.02
CA LYS A 341 19.40 7.72 11.45
C LYS A 341 19.00 9.19 11.66
N GLN A 342 19.56 10.09 10.85
CA GLN A 342 19.25 11.52 10.93
C GLN A 342 17.79 11.80 10.60
N ALA A 343 17.26 11.19 9.53
CA ALA A 343 15.84 11.31 9.21
C ALA A 343 14.98 10.75 10.33
N ARG A 344 15.35 9.60 10.93
CA ARG A 344 14.63 9.00 12.06
C ARG A 344 14.58 9.93 13.27
N TYR A 345 15.65 10.65 13.59
CA TYR A 345 15.64 11.67 14.65
C TYR A 345 14.67 12.81 14.36
N PHE A 346 14.67 13.36 13.14
CA PHE A 346 13.70 14.40 12.75
C PHE A 346 12.26 13.87 12.70
N PHE A 347 12.06 12.64 12.23
CA PHE A 347 10.76 11.97 12.19
C PHE A 347 10.23 11.64 13.59
N PHE A 348 11.13 11.33 14.53
CA PHE A 348 10.81 11.15 15.95
C PHE A 348 10.45 12.48 16.63
N PHE A 349 10.90 13.62 16.10
CA PHE A 349 10.48 14.95 16.57
C PHE A 349 9.17 15.42 15.92
N PHE A 350 8.93 15.06 14.66
CA PHE A 350 7.70 15.32 13.91
C PHE A 350 6.63 14.22 14.07
N LEU A 351 6.79 13.42 15.12
CA LEU A 351 5.97 12.29 15.57
C LEU A 351 4.65 12.11 14.82
N HIS A 352 4.62 11.13 13.91
CA HIS A 352 3.44 10.40 13.40
C HIS A 352 2.12 11.17 13.53
N SER A 353 1.48 11.59 12.43
CA SER A 353 0.10 12.13 12.51
C SER A 353 -0.82 11.21 13.33
N PHE A 354 -0.60 9.89 13.35
CA PHE A 354 -1.28 9.02 14.32
C PHE A 354 -1.01 9.36 15.80
N GLN A 355 0.25 9.61 16.21
CA GLN A 355 0.66 9.95 17.59
C GLN A 355 0.40 11.43 17.96
N ILE A 356 0.61 12.39 17.06
CA ILE A 356 0.22 13.80 17.25
C ILE A 356 -1.31 13.91 17.35
N LEU A 357 -2.06 13.27 16.44
CA LEU A 357 -3.52 13.28 16.51
C LEU A 357 -4.01 12.52 17.74
N ILE A 358 -3.31 11.47 18.21
CA ILE A 358 -3.57 10.81 19.50
C ILE A 358 -3.40 11.80 20.65
N GLN A 359 -2.28 12.53 20.73
CA GLN A 359 -1.99 13.44 21.84
C GLN A 359 -2.97 14.60 21.96
N ILE A 360 -3.56 15.04 20.84
CA ILE A 360 -4.42 16.23 20.79
C ILE A 360 -5.91 15.86 20.68
N SER A 361 -6.21 14.60 20.40
CA SER A 361 -7.56 14.07 20.45
C SER A 361 -8.09 13.93 21.88
N ASN A 362 -8.47 15.04 22.51
CA ASN A 362 -9.33 15.05 23.69
C ASN A 362 -10.67 14.39 23.34
N GLY A 363 -10.71 13.07 23.46
CA GLY A 363 -11.87 12.26 23.15
C GLY A 363 -12.07 11.91 21.68
N ALA A 364 -11.04 11.79 20.81
CA ALA A 364 -11.18 11.12 19.49
C ALA A 364 -10.65 9.69 19.47
N ILE A 365 -9.76 9.33 20.40
CA ILE A 365 -9.29 7.94 20.58
C ILE A 365 -10.41 7.11 21.17
N THR A 366 -10.60 5.92 20.61
CA THR A 366 -11.26 4.84 21.34
C THR A 366 -10.32 3.66 21.37
N ARG A 367 -10.10 3.13 22.57
CA ARG A 367 -9.35 1.90 22.77
C ARG A 367 -10.26 0.73 22.41
N ASN A 368 -9.70 -0.24 21.72
CA ASN A 368 -10.41 -1.38 21.14
C ASN A 368 -9.92 -2.71 21.68
#